data_AF-A0A1G9HGV6-F1
#
_entry.id   AF-A0A1G9HGV6-F1
#
_cell.length_a   1.000
_cell.length_b   1.000
_cell.length_c   1.000
_cell.angle_alpha   90.00
_cell.angle_beta   90.00
_cell.angle_gamma   90.00
#
_symmetry.space_group_name_H-M   'P 1'
#
loop_
_entity.id
_entity.type
_entity.pdbx_description
1 polymer ?
#
loop_
_entity_poly.entity_id
_entity_poly.type
_entity_poly.pdbx_seq_one_letter_code
_entity_poly.pdbx_strand_id
1 'polypeptide(L)'
;MWQEPIIATVAIFALLALGEYISVLSRARIPTLMTAMLGFLIFTWIGVFPEDILDLSTLPSLGALLIGPLIVHMGTLMRFDILKSQWKAVVIALSGLIGSLTLVLTLVTLMFDFPTAASGVGPLSGGVLALLITNERLTELGMTSLIVVPVLVYAFQGIVGMPISTFFMKRYGHLFMTGQINAKDTAKVSLKEEPVKYKFMQNERTGTYLVPTLLAPVSVLEFSDELGMAQTSIDKSKEVIEIHKESFTRAYKAGVKIAMGTDAGVFKHGTNLRELELMVECGMTPMDAILASTQTAAECMGYTDLGLIKEGYVADFILTKENPLDDIGVLKTNEEIKVVAKEGNVFKNIM
;
A
#
# COMPACT_ATOMS: atom_id res chain seq x y z
N MET A 1 39.99 3.79 6.24
CA MET A 1 38.79 2.96 6.05
C MET A 1 37.59 3.80 5.61
N TRP A 2 37.30 4.92 6.29
CA TRP A 2 36.15 5.77 6.00
C TRP A 2 36.18 6.55 4.67
N GLN A 3 37.33 6.63 3.99
CA GLN A 3 37.45 7.31 2.70
C GLN A 3 36.78 6.56 1.54
N GLU A 4 36.43 5.28 1.72
CA GLU A 4 35.63 4.53 0.76
C GLU A 4 34.14 4.89 0.95
N PRO A 5 33.47 5.53 -0.02
CA PRO A 5 32.10 6.01 0.13
C PRO A 5 31.11 4.90 0.48
N ILE A 6 31.37 3.68 0.01
CA ILE A 6 30.56 2.49 0.29
C ILE A 6 30.62 2.15 1.79
N ILE A 7 31.80 2.21 2.40
CA ILE A 7 31.98 1.86 3.82
C ILE A 7 31.30 2.90 4.71
N ALA A 8 31.46 4.19 4.40
CA ALA A 8 30.74 5.27 5.09
C ALA A 8 29.22 5.08 5.00
N THR A 9 28.71 4.77 3.81
CA THR A 9 27.28 4.54 3.56
C THR A 9 26.75 3.33 4.34
N VAL A 10 27.46 2.20 4.33
CA VAL A 10 27.07 0.98 5.06
C VAL A 10 27.04 1.22 6.57
N ALA A 11 28.00 1.96 7.13
CA ALA A 11 28.00 2.26 8.57
C ALA A 11 26.82 3.14 8.99
N ILE A 12 26.45 4.12 8.18
CA ILE A 12 25.27 4.95 8.42
C ILE A 12 23.99 4.09 8.34
N PHE A 13 23.88 3.18 7.37
CA PHE A 13 22.76 2.24 7.30
C PHE A 13 22.71 1.27 8.49
N ALA A 14 23.86 0.80 8.97
CA ALA A 14 23.91 -0.06 10.16
C ALA A 14 23.38 0.67 11.40
N LEU A 15 23.71 1.95 11.55
CA LEU A 15 23.20 2.81 12.61
C LEU A 15 21.68 3.03 12.47
N LEU A 16 21.17 3.26 11.26
CA LEU A 16 19.73 3.37 11.00
C LEU A 16 18.99 2.07 11.32
N ALA A 17 19.52 0.92 10.90
CA ALA A 17 18.96 -0.40 11.18
C ALA A 17 18.93 -0.70 12.69
N LEU A 18 19.98 -0.33 13.42
CA LEU A 18 19.99 -0.39 14.88
C LEU A 18 18.91 0.50 15.49
N GLY A 19 18.71 1.69 14.92
CA GLY A 19 17.63 2.59 15.33
C GLY A 19 16.24 1.97 15.14
N GLU A 20 16.02 1.28 14.02
CA GLU A 20 14.77 0.58 13.72
C GLU A 20 14.54 -0.61 14.65
N TYR A 21 15.59 -1.39 14.93
CA TYR A 21 15.54 -2.48 15.92
C TYR A 21 15.12 -1.97 17.31
N ILE A 22 15.71 -0.87 17.77
CA ILE A 22 15.33 -0.23 19.06
C ILE A 22 13.90 0.31 19.01
N SER A 23 13.49 0.90 17.90
CA SER A 23 12.12 1.38 17.70
C SER A 23 11.11 0.24 17.86
N VAL A 24 11.35 -0.89 17.20
CA VAL A 24 10.51 -2.10 17.31
C VAL A 24 10.48 -2.61 18.76
N LEU A 25 11.64 -2.76 19.40
CA LEU A 25 11.74 -3.22 20.79
C LEU A 25 10.99 -2.31 21.76
N SER A 26 11.06 -1.00 21.54
CA SER A 26 10.39 0.02 22.35
C SER A 26 8.89 0.14 22.08
N ARG A 27 8.34 -0.64 21.13
CA ARG A 27 6.97 -0.48 20.60
C ARG A 27 6.73 0.95 20.09
N ALA A 28 7.66 1.44 19.27
CA ALA A 28 7.67 2.77 18.67
C ALA A 28 7.63 3.94 19.68
N ARG A 29 8.05 3.72 20.93
CA ARG A 29 8.22 4.81 21.91
C ARG A 29 9.46 5.65 21.64
N ILE A 30 10.48 5.02 21.06
CA ILE A 30 11.77 5.63 20.71
C ILE A 30 11.85 5.67 19.18
N PRO A 31 11.77 6.85 18.53
CA PRO A 31 11.83 6.95 17.08
C PRO A 31 13.20 6.52 16.53
N THR A 32 13.20 5.80 15.40
CA THR A 32 14.40 5.41 14.64
C THR A 32 15.34 6.59 14.36
N LEU A 33 14.77 7.75 14.01
CA LEU A 33 15.54 8.94 13.71
C LEU A 33 16.29 9.47 14.95
N MET A 34 15.66 9.38 16.12
CA MET A 34 16.27 9.85 17.37
C MET A 34 17.43 8.96 17.79
N THR A 35 17.27 7.64 17.69
CA THR A 35 18.35 6.68 17.95
C THR A 35 19.50 6.82 16.95
N ALA A 36 19.20 7.05 15.68
CA ALA A 36 20.22 7.32 14.67
C ALA A 36 20.97 8.63 14.96
N MET A 37 20.28 9.73 15.27
CA MET A 37 20.93 11.02 15.59
C MET A 37 21.80 10.95 16.84
N LEU A 38 21.29 10.35 17.93
CA LEU A 38 22.05 10.20 19.16
C LEU A 38 23.23 9.23 19.00
N GLY A 39 23.02 8.11 18.30
CA GLY A 39 24.08 7.16 18.00
C GLY A 39 25.16 7.78 17.11
N PHE A 40 24.78 8.58 16.12
CA PHE A 40 25.73 9.34 15.29
C PHE A 40 26.58 10.28 16.14
N LEU A 41 25.95 11.06 17.01
CA LEU A 41 26.64 11.98 17.92
C LEU A 41 27.62 11.24 18.84
N ILE A 42 27.16 10.15 19.47
CA ILE A 42 27.98 9.33 20.37
C ILE A 42 29.16 8.70 19.64
N PHE A 43 28.95 8.13 18.45
CA PHE A 43 30.03 7.53 17.66
C PHE A 43 31.03 8.56 17.15
N THR A 44 30.58 9.79 16.86
CA THR A 44 31.48 10.90 16.51
C THR A 44 32.31 11.32 17.73
N TRP A 45 31.71 11.47 18.91
CA TRP A 45 32.43 11.84 20.14
C TRP A 45 33.44 10.80 20.61
N ILE A 46 33.14 9.50 20.42
CA ILE A 46 34.06 8.41 20.77
C ILE A 46 35.17 8.26 19.69
N GLY A 47 35.09 8.99 18.58
CA GLY A 47 36.06 8.95 17.49
C GLY A 47 35.92 7.73 16.57
N VAL A 48 34.78 7.03 16.64
CA VAL A 48 34.47 5.91 15.74
C VAL A 48 34.10 6.42 14.35
N PHE A 49 33.28 7.46 14.29
CA PHE A 49 32.91 8.14 13.05
C PHE A 49 33.74 9.42 12.87
N PRO A 50 34.33 9.65 11.68
CA PRO A 50 34.94 10.93 11.36
C PRO A 50 33.85 11.98 11.13
N GLU A 51 34.18 13.25 11.39
CA GLU A 51 33.23 14.36 11.32
C GLU A 51 32.64 14.57 9.91
N ASP A 52 33.38 14.17 8.87
CA ASP A 52 33.03 14.26 7.46
C ASP A 52 32.39 12.97 6.89
N ILE A 53 32.04 11.98 7.72
CA ILE A 53 31.49 10.70 7.24
C ILE A 53 30.22 10.87 6.39
N LEU A 54 29.40 11.90 6.67
CA LEU A 54 28.19 12.20 5.91
C LEU A 54 28.53 12.72 4.52
N ASP A 55 29.55 13.57 4.39
CA ASP A 55 30.02 14.11 3.12
C ASP A 55 30.77 13.06 2.29
N LEU A 56 31.48 12.14 2.97
CA LEU A 56 32.10 10.97 2.35
C LEU A 56 31.06 9.94 1.89
N SER A 57 29.87 9.94 2.49
CA SER A 57 28.77 9.07 2.08
C SER A 57 28.09 9.59 0.82
N THR A 58 27.55 8.68 0.00
CA THR A 58 26.76 9.08 -1.19
C THR A 58 25.33 9.52 -0.84
N LEU A 59 24.96 9.49 0.44
CA LEU A 59 23.59 9.71 0.92
C LEU A 59 23.06 11.13 0.70
N PRO A 60 23.81 12.22 0.91
CA PRO A 60 23.31 13.57 0.63
C PRO A 60 22.92 13.76 -0.84
N SER A 61 23.75 13.24 -1.76
CA SER A 61 23.48 13.29 -3.21
C SER A 61 22.26 12.47 -3.59
N LEU A 62 22.12 11.27 -3.03
CA LEU A 62 20.94 10.42 -3.23
C LEU A 62 19.67 11.10 -2.70
N GLY A 63 19.76 11.71 -1.52
CA GLY A 63 18.66 12.47 -0.91
C GLY A 63 18.18 13.60 -1.82
N ALA A 64 19.10 14.43 -2.33
CA ALA A 64 18.79 15.51 -3.26
C ALA A 64 18.06 15.01 -4.52
N LEU A 65 18.51 13.89 -5.09
CA LEU A 65 17.91 13.29 -6.27
C LEU A 65 16.50 12.73 -6.01
N LEU A 66 16.27 12.14 -4.83
CA LEU A 66 14.99 11.49 -4.48
C LEU A 66 13.90 12.44 -3.98
N ILE A 67 14.25 13.63 -3.50
CA ILE A 67 13.29 14.60 -2.96
C ILE A 67 12.18 14.94 -3.97
N GLY A 68 12.54 15.24 -5.23
CA GLY A 68 11.57 15.59 -6.28
C GLY A 68 10.55 14.48 -6.54
N PRO A 69 10.99 13.25 -6.87
CA PRO A 69 10.11 12.09 -7.02
C PRO A 69 9.24 11.80 -5.79
N LEU A 70 9.78 11.92 -4.58
CA LEU A 70 9.02 11.69 -3.34
C LEU A 70 7.87 12.70 -3.18
N ILE A 71 8.11 13.98 -3.47
CA ILE A 71 7.08 15.02 -3.42
C ILE A 71 5.96 14.72 -4.42
N VAL A 72 6.32 14.37 -5.65
CA VAL A 72 5.33 14.01 -6.69
C VAL A 72 4.53 12.79 -6.26
N HIS A 73 5.20 11.73 -5.79
CA HIS A 73 4.56 10.52 -5.32
C HIS A 73 3.55 10.81 -4.19
N MET A 74 3.99 11.52 -3.14
CA MET A 74 3.12 11.89 -2.01
C MET A 74 1.93 12.75 -2.46
N GLY A 75 2.13 13.68 -3.39
CA GLY A 75 1.05 14.51 -3.95
C GLY A 75 0.02 13.70 -4.75
N THR A 76 0.48 12.69 -5.51
CA THR A 76 -0.40 11.85 -6.36
C THR A 76 -1.19 10.78 -5.59
N LEU A 77 -0.74 10.38 -4.40
CA LEU A 77 -1.47 9.42 -3.56
C LEU A 77 -2.78 10.00 -3.00
N MET A 78 -2.86 11.32 -2.84
CA MET A 78 -4.03 11.96 -2.25
C MET A 78 -5.05 12.31 -3.33
N ARG A 79 -6.15 11.55 -3.38
CA ARG A 79 -7.24 11.81 -4.32
C ARG A 79 -7.88 13.18 -4.02
N PHE A 80 -8.08 13.99 -5.06
CA PHE A 80 -8.60 15.37 -4.93
C PHE A 80 -10.02 15.45 -4.35
N ASP A 81 -10.83 14.41 -4.56
CA ASP A 81 -12.17 14.27 -3.99
C ASP A 81 -12.11 14.13 -2.46
N ILE A 82 -11.14 13.38 -1.93
CA ILE A 82 -10.91 13.25 -0.49
C ILE A 82 -10.49 14.59 0.10
N LEU A 83 -9.55 15.31 -0.53
CA LEU A 83 -9.12 16.65 -0.11
C LEU A 83 -10.31 17.62 -0.01
N LYS A 84 -11.19 17.63 -1.01
CA LYS A 84 -12.39 18.46 -1.02
C LYS A 84 -13.36 18.10 0.11
N SER A 85 -13.51 16.81 0.39
CA SER A 85 -14.36 16.34 1.51
C SER A 85 -13.77 16.70 2.89
N GLN A 86 -12.44 16.79 2.98
CA GLN A 86 -11.69 17.07 4.21
C GLN A 86 -11.25 18.54 4.33
N TRP A 87 -11.95 19.48 3.69
CA TRP A 87 -11.58 20.90 3.70
C TRP A 87 -11.42 21.50 5.10
N LYS A 88 -12.17 21.01 6.09
CA LYS A 88 -12.03 21.44 7.50
C LYS A 88 -10.65 21.10 8.06
N ALA A 89 -10.13 19.90 7.75
CA ALA A 89 -8.79 19.50 8.18
C ALA A 89 -7.71 20.38 7.53
N VAL A 90 -7.89 20.73 6.25
CA VAL A 90 -7.00 21.66 5.54
C VAL A 90 -7.01 23.05 6.21
N VAL A 91 -8.18 23.58 6.53
CA VAL A 91 -8.30 24.88 7.22
C VAL A 91 -7.67 24.83 8.61
N ILE A 92 -7.89 23.76 9.38
CA ILE A 92 -7.27 23.59 10.69
C ILE A 92 -5.74 23.58 10.57
N ALA A 93 -5.19 22.80 9.62
CA ALA A 93 -3.75 22.73 9.40
C ALA A 93 -3.15 24.08 8.98
N LEU A 94 -3.77 24.78 8.03
CA LEU A 94 -3.34 26.12 7.60
C LEU A 94 -3.44 27.15 8.73
N SER A 95 -4.49 27.08 9.55
CA SER A 95 -4.63 27.97 10.71
C SER A 95 -3.54 27.73 11.75
N GLY A 96 -3.17 26.47 11.99
CA GLY A 96 -2.06 26.10 12.87
C GLY A 96 -0.72 26.60 12.34
N LEU A 97 -0.49 26.51 11.03
CA LEU A 97 0.69 27.03 10.34
C LEU A 97 0.81 28.55 10.47
N ILE A 98 -0.27 29.28 10.21
CA ILE A 98 -0.30 30.74 10.35
C ILE A 98 -0.11 31.16 11.82
N GLY A 99 -0.72 30.42 12.73
CA GLY A 99 -0.58 30.63 14.17
C GLY A 99 0.85 30.44 14.65
N SER A 100 1.51 29.33 14.27
CA SER A 100 2.90 29.06 14.64
C SER A 100 3.85 30.08 14.00
N LEU A 101 3.66 30.41 12.72
CA LEU A 101 4.42 31.44 12.00
C LEU A 101 4.35 32.79 12.74
N THR A 102 3.13 33.24 13.05
CA THR A 102 2.91 34.53 13.71
C THR A 102 3.52 34.54 15.11
N LEU A 103 3.34 33.45 15.87
CA LEU A 103 3.87 33.32 17.21
C LEU A 103 5.40 33.36 17.23
N VAL A 104 6.06 32.58 16.35
CA VAL A 104 7.52 32.53 16.26
C VAL A 104 8.08 33.86 15.79
N LEU A 105 7.54 34.44 14.71
CA LEU A 105 7.98 35.75 14.22
C LEU A 105 7.75 36.86 15.24
N THR A 106 6.74 36.78 16.10
CA THR A 106 6.50 37.81 17.13
C THR A 106 7.42 37.62 18.33
N LEU A 107 7.40 36.44 18.95
CA LEU A 107 8.13 36.20 20.20
C LEU A 107 9.64 36.13 20.00
N VAL A 108 10.11 35.45 18.95
CA VAL A 108 11.55 35.27 18.71
C VAL A 108 12.18 36.57 18.23
N THR A 109 11.50 37.35 17.39
CA THR A 109 11.98 38.68 17.00
C THR A 109 12.06 39.63 18.21
N LEU A 110 11.15 39.50 19.19
CA LEU A 110 11.18 40.31 20.41
C LEU A 110 12.37 39.95 21.31
N MET A 111 12.74 38.68 21.37
CA MET A 111 13.82 38.19 22.23
C MET A 111 15.22 38.28 21.58
N PHE A 112 15.27 38.16 20.25
CA PHE A 112 16.51 38.13 19.46
C PHE A 112 16.42 39.17 18.34
N ASP A 113 16.11 38.74 17.11
CA ASP A 113 16.05 39.56 15.91
C ASP A 113 15.27 38.84 14.79
N PHE A 114 14.84 39.61 13.78
CA PHE A 114 14.02 39.09 12.69
C PHE A 114 14.73 38.01 11.85
N PRO A 115 16.00 38.16 11.42
CA PRO A 115 16.74 37.10 10.73
C PRO A 115 16.78 35.77 11.49
N THR A 116 17.01 35.80 12.80
CA THR A 116 16.99 34.60 13.66
C THR A 116 15.59 33.98 13.74
N ALA A 117 14.54 34.79 13.87
CA ALA A 117 13.17 34.30 13.87
C ALA A 117 12.77 33.68 12.51
N ALA A 118 13.09 34.38 11.41
CA ALA A 118 12.74 33.98 10.06
C ALA A 118 13.47 32.69 9.63
N SER A 119 14.72 32.49 10.06
CA SER A 119 15.46 31.26 9.77
C SER A 119 14.83 30.04 10.45
N GLY A 120 14.38 30.15 11.70
CA GLY A 120 13.83 29.02 12.45
C GLY A 120 12.40 28.60 12.05
N VAL A 121 11.61 29.51 11.48
CA VAL A 121 10.18 29.28 11.15
C VAL A 121 9.97 28.18 10.10
N GLY A 122 10.81 28.16 9.06
CA GLY A 122 10.66 27.25 7.92
C GLY A 122 10.68 25.77 8.34
N PRO A 123 11.76 25.29 8.97
CA PRO A 123 11.89 23.90 9.42
C PRO A 123 10.79 23.44 10.39
N LEU A 124 10.28 24.37 11.21
CA LEU A 124 9.20 24.10 12.18
C LEU A 124 7.87 23.78 11.49
N SER A 125 7.70 24.30 10.27
CA SER A 125 6.43 24.26 9.54
C SER A 125 6.46 23.26 8.37
N GLY A 126 7.58 23.20 7.64
CA GLY A 126 7.75 22.41 6.41
C GLY A 126 8.79 21.29 6.51
N GLY A 127 9.29 20.98 7.70
CA GLY A 127 10.20 19.85 7.94
C GLY A 127 11.53 19.97 7.21
N VAL A 128 12.08 18.81 6.78
CA VAL A 128 13.42 18.73 6.14
C VAL A 128 13.51 19.60 4.90
N LEU A 129 12.46 19.64 4.08
CA LEU A 129 12.50 20.35 2.81
C LEU A 129 12.62 21.87 3.04
N ALA A 130 11.85 22.40 3.98
CA ALA A 130 11.95 23.80 4.36
C ALA A 130 13.30 24.13 5.00
N LEU A 131 13.91 23.21 5.76
CA LEU A 131 15.26 23.34 6.28
C LEU A 131 16.29 23.50 5.15
N LEU A 132 16.27 22.63 4.16
CA LEU A 132 17.21 22.67 3.02
C LEU A 132 17.09 23.99 2.26
N ILE A 133 15.87 24.38 1.90
CA ILE A 133 15.59 25.65 1.19
C ILE A 133 16.07 26.85 2.02
N THR A 134 15.87 26.83 3.34
CA THR A 134 16.29 27.91 4.22
C THR A 134 17.82 28.02 4.29
N ASN A 135 18.53 26.88 4.39
CA ASN A 135 19.98 26.84 4.46
C ASN A 135 20.63 27.35 3.16
N GLU A 136 20.10 26.96 2.00
CA GLU A 136 20.53 27.48 0.71
C GLU A 136 20.41 29.01 0.66
N ARG A 137 19.24 29.55 1.04
CA ARG A 137 19.02 31.00 1.07
C ARG A 137 19.89 31.75 2.06
N LEU A 138 20.11 31.22 3.26
CA LEU A 138 21.02 31.83 4.24
C LEU A 138 22.47 31.86 3.72
N THR A 139 22.89 30.82 2.99
CA THR A 139 24.21 30.76 2.37
C THR A 139 24.34 31.79 1.26
N GLU A 140 23.35 31.92 0.38
CA GLU A 140 23.32 32.95 -0.68
C GLU A 140 23.37 34.37 -0.12
N LEU A 141 22.71 34.62 1.02
CA LEU A 141 22.72 35.90 1.71
C LEU A 141 23.99 36.16 2.53
N GLY A 142 24.93 35.21 2.58
CA GLY A 142 26.16 35.30 3.39
C GLY A 142 25.93 35.19 4.90
N MET A 143 24.73 34.76 5.34
CA MET A 143 24.34 34.64 6.74
C MET A 143 24.64 33.23 7.29
N THR A 144 25.87 32.75 7.08
CA THR A 144 26.26 31.36 7.40
C THR A 144 26.18 31.04 8.89
N SER A 145 26.37 32.04 9.77
CA SER A 145 26.22 31.88 11.23
C SER A 145 24.78 31.53 11.64
N LEU A 146 23.78 31.92 10.85
CA LEU A 146 22.37 31.65 11.15
C LEU A 146 21.92 30.25 10.71
N ILE A 147 22.70 29.51 9.91
CA ILE A 147 22.37 28.15 9.44
C ILE A 147 22.21 27.18 10.63
N VAL A 148 22.90 27.45 11.74
CA VAL A 148 22.80 26.62 12.95
C VAL A 148 21.38 26.66 13.55
N VAL A 149 20.69 27.80 13.45
CA VAL A 149 19.35 28.00 14.04
C VAL A 149 18.31 27.05 13.44
N PRO A 150 18.06 27.01 12.11
CA PRO A 150 17.08 26.11 11.51
C PRO A 150 17.42 24.63 11.72
N VAL A 151 18.71 24.27 11.72
CA VAL A 151 19.17 22.89 11.99
C VAL A 151 18.81 22.47 13.41
N LEU A 152 19.07 23.34 14.40
CA LEU A 152 18.70 23.08 15.80
C LEU A 152 17.18 22.98 15.97
N VAL A 153 16.41 23.90 15.37
CA VAL A 153 14.94 23.84 15.43
C VAL A 153 14.43 22.52 14.87
N TYR A 154 14.95 22.09 13.72
CA TYR A 154 14.58 20.83 13.10
C TYR A 154 14.95 19.61 13.96
N ALA A 155 16.14 19.63 14.58
CA ALA A 155 16.59 18.56 15.46
C ALA A 155 15.71 18.43 16.72
N PHE A 156 15.37 19.55 17.36
CA PHE A 156 14.65 19.56 18.63
C PHE A 156 13.13 19.38 18.48
N GLN A 157 12.52 19.81 17.37
CA GLN A 157 11.07 19.70 17.20
C GLN A 157 10.58 18.24 17.26
N GLY A 158 11.35 17.29 16.74
CA GLY A 158 11.00 15.88 16.75
C GLY A 158 11.05 15.28 18.16
N ILE A 159 12.05 15.69 18.95
CA ILE A 159 12.30 15.18 20.31
C ILE A 159 11.14 15.54 21.24
N VAL A 160 10.64 16.78 21.15
CA VAL A 160 9.55 17.26 22.01
C VAL A 160 8.18 17.01 21.39
N GLY A 161 8.04 17.21 20.09
CA GLY A 161 6.76 17.12 19.38
C GLY A 161 6.21 15.70 19.28
N MET A 162 7.05 14.70 18.99
CA MET A 162 6.59 13.32 18.81
C MET A 162 6.01 12.68 20.08
N PRO A 163 6.61 12.83 21.28
CA PRO A 163 6.00 12.33 22.51
C PRO A 163 4.62 12.96 22.80
N ILE A 164 4.50 14.27 22.58
CA ILE A 164 3.26 15.02 22.81
C ILE A 164 2.17 14.58 21.81
N SER A 165 2.49 14.51 20.52
CA SER A 165 1.54 14.05 19.50
C SER A 165 1.12 12.61 19.75
N THR A 166 2.06 11.74 20.11
CA THR A 166 1.79 10.35 20.48
C THR A 166 0.87 10.24 21.69
N PHE A 167 1.05 11.09 22.70
CA PHE A 167 0.16 11.13 23.87
C PHE A 167 -1.28 11.49 23.47
N PHE A 168 -1.47 12.55 22.69
CA PHE A 168 -2.80 12.94 22.21
C PHE A 168 -3.43 11.87 21.30
N MET A 169 -2.66 11.28 20.39
CA MET A 169 -3.14 10.22 19.50
C MET A 169 -3.54 8.97 20.28
N LYS A 170 -2.75 8.55 21.29
CA LYS A 170 -3.11 7.41 22.16
C LYS A 170 -4.36 7.67 22.97
N ARG A 171 -4.49 8.89 23.51
CA ARG A 171 -5.70 9.29 24.23
C ARG A 171 -6.93 9.26 23.32
N TYR A 172 -6.81 9.80 22.11
CA TYR A 172 -7.89 9.78 21.12
C TYR A 172 -8.23 8.36 20.66
N GLY A 173 -7.22 7.53 20.38
CA GLY A 173 -7.39 6.13 20.02
C GLY A 173 -8.09 5.33 21.11
N HIS A 174 -7.79 5.59 22.38
CA HIS A 174 -8.49 4.98 23.50
C HIS A 174 -9.98 5.40 23.54
N LEU A 175 -10.29 6.69 23.33
CA LEU A 175 -11.67 7.19 23.28
C LEU A 175 -12.48 6.59 22.13
N PHE A 176 -11.82 6.32 20.99
CA PHE A 176 -12.42 5.62 19.86
C PHE A 176 -12.70 4.15 20.19
N MET A 177 -11.73 3.46 20.80
CA MET A 177 -11.87 2.05 21.22
C MET A 177 -12.96 1.84 22.29
N THR A 178 -13.16 2.81 23.19
CA THR A 178 -14.21 2.75 24.22
C THR A 178 -15.59 3.20 23.72
N GLY A 179 -15.75 3.52 22.44
CA GLY A 179 -17.01 3.92 21.84
C GLY A 179 -17.52 5.30 22.27
N GLN A 180 -16.70 6.09 22.97
CA GLN A 180 -17.05 7.46 23.38
C GLN A 180 -17.02 8.44 22.20
N ILE A 181 -16.31 8.07 21.12
CA ILE A 181 -16.29 8.79 19.84
C ILE A 181 -16.76 7.81 18.77
N ASN A 182 -17.85 8.15 18.09
CA ASN A 182 -18.49 7.27 17.13
C ASN A 182 -17.87 7.46 15.74
N ALA A 183 -17.55 6.37 15.04
CA ALA A 183 -17.01 6.43 13.67
C ALA A 183 -17.96 7.14 12.68
N LYS A 184 -19.27 7.22 13.00
CA LYS A 184 -20.26 7.98 12.22
C LYS A 184 -20.03 9.50 12.23
N ASP A 185 -19.35 10.03 13.25
CA ASP A 185 -19.05 11.47 13.36
C ASP A 185 -17.79 11.88 12.57
N THR A 186 -16.90 10.93 12.29
CA THR A 186 -15.66 11.14 11.52
C THR A 186 -15.74 10.63 10.08
N ALA A 187 -16.55 9.60 9.81
CA ALA A 187 -16.69 8.98 8.49
C ALA A 187 -18.07 9.27 7.87
N LYS A 188 -18.33 10.53 7.53
CA LYS A 188 -19.20 10.85 6.37
C LYS A 188 -18.45 10.73 5.05
N VAL A 189 -17.27 10.11 5.03
CA VAL A 189 -16.70 9.57 3.80
C VAL A 189 -17.26 8.16 3.65
N SER A 190 -18.55 8.09 3.31
CA SER A 190 -18.96 7.03 2.41
C SER A 190 -18.09 7.26 1.18
N LEU A 191 -17.14 6.37 0.94
CA LEU A 191 -16.70 6.12 -0.42
C LEU A 191 -17.97 5.61 -1.12
N LYS A 192 -18.85 6.53 -1.54
CA LYS A 192 -19.53 6.34 -2.81
C LYS A 192 -18.37 6.34 -3.81
N GLU A 193 -17.72 5.20 -3.92
CA GLU A 193 -17.03 4.87 -5.15
C GLU A 193 -18.13 4.98 -6.18
N GLU A 194 -18.20 6.11 -6.88
CA GLU A 194 -18.78 6.05 -8.21
C GLU A 194 -18.01 4.91 -8.89
N PRO A 195 -18.71 3.85 -9.32
CA PRO A 195 -18.05 2.68 -9.86
C PRO A 195 -17.06 3.17 -10.89
N VAL A 196 -15.79 2.78 -10.74
CA VAL A 196 -14.77 2.97 -11.78
C VAL A 196 -15.46 2.63 -13.08
N LYS A 197 -15.50 3.57 -14.03
CA LYS A 197 -16.26 3.40 -15.26
C LYS A 197 -15.76 2.13 -15.95
N TYR A 198 -16.48 1.03 -15.74
CA TYR A 198 -16.22 -0.27 -16.36
C TYR A 198 -16.20 -0.15 -17.88
N LYS A 199 -16.70 0.96 -18.45
CA LYS A 199 -16.55 1.37 -19.85
C LYS A 199 -15.15 1.14 -20.44
N PHE A 200 -14.07 1.28 -19.67
CA PHE A 200 -12.72 0.97 -20.17
C PHE A 200 -12.51 -0.54 -20.36
N MET A 201 -13.03 -1.36 -19.45
CA MET A 201 -12.96 -2.82 -19.47
C MET A 201 -14.06 -3.48 -20.34
N GLN A 202 -15.14 -2.76 -20.64
CA GLN A 202 -16.25 -3.21 -21.48
C GLN A 202 -16.00 -3.02 -22.98
N ASN A 203 -14.92 -2.36 -23.38
CA ASN A 203 -14.72 -1.94 -24.77
C ASN A 203 -14.03 -3.03 -25.59
N GLU A 204 -14.65 -3.46 -26.68
CA GLU A 204 -14.06 -4.38 -27.68
C GLU A 204 -12.69 -3.90 -28.20
N ARG A 205 -12.37 -2.61 -28.06
CA ARG A 205 -11.07 -2.03 -28.43
C ARG A 205 -9.91 -2.32 -27.46
N THR A 206 -10.18 -2.59 -26.18
CA THR A 206 -9.10 -2.78 -25.18
C THR A 206 -8.74 -4.25 -24.98
N GLY A 207 -9.61 -5.19 -25.39
CA GLY A 207 -9.36 -6.63 -25.27
C GLY A 207 -9.03 -7.07 -23.83
N THR A 208 -9.53 -6.34 -22.82
CA THR A 208 -9.17 -6.56 -21.42
C THR A 208 -10.10 -7.58 -20.77
N TYR A 209 -9.51 -8.53 -20.06
CA TYR A 209 -10.21 -9.56 -19.30
C TYR A 209 -9.97 -9.35 -17.81
N LEU A 210 -10.99 -9.60 -17.00
CA LEU A 210 -10.85 -9.73 -15.55
C LEU A 210 -10.63 -11.20 -15.20
N VAL A 211 -9.48 -11.51 -14.61
CA VAL A 211 -9.20 -12.80 -13.98
C VAL A 211 -9.26 -12.60 -12.46
N PRO A 212 -10.29 -13.09 -11.76
CA PRO A 212 -10.60 -12.62 -10.42
C PRO A 212 -9.83 -13.33 -9.30
N THR A 213 -9.40 -14.57 -9.50
CA THR A 213 -8.64 -15.35 -8.51
C THR A 213 -9.27 -15.30 -7.11
N LEU A 214 -10.59 -15.50 -7.02
CA LEU A 214 -11.39 -15.41 -5.80
C LEU A 214 -10.92 -16.43 -4.74
N LEU A 215 -10.45 -17.59 -5.18
CA LEU A 215 -9.99 -18.68 -4.34
C LEU A 215 -8.70 -18.34 -3.58
N ALA A 216 -7.79 -17.57 -4.16
CA ALA A 216 -6.51 -17.24 -3.54
C ALA A 216 -6.62 -16.62 -2.13
N PRO A 217 -7.35 -15.50 -1.93
CA PRO A 217 -7.47 -14.92 -0.60
C PRO A 217 -8.27 -15.80 0.37
N VAL A 218 -9.23 -16.60 -0.13
CA VAL A 218 -9.95 -17.59 0.68
C VAL A 218 -8.99 -18.65 1.21
N SER A 219 -8.12 -19.20 0.36
CA SER A 219 -7.15 -20.21 0.78
C SER A 219 -6.09 -19.67 1.73
N VAL A 220 -5.65 -18.41 1.59
CA VAL A 220 -4.74 -17.81 2.58
C VAL A 220 -5.36 -17.79 3.99
N LEU A 221 -6.67 -17.54 4.10
CA LEU A 221 -7.38 -17.65 5.37
C LEU A 221 -7.52 -19.09 5.86
N GLU A 222 -7.70 -20.06 4.97
CA GLU A 222 -7.76 -21.49 5.35
C GLU A 222 -6.46 -21.96 6.01
N PHE A 223 -5.32 -21.40 5.59
CA PHE A 223 -3.99 -21.71 6.15
C PHE A 223 -3.54 -20.72 7.25
N SER A 224 -4.39 -19.83 7.73
CA SER A 224 -3.96 -18.75 8.63
C SER A 224 -3.35 -19.25 9.95
N ASP A 225 -3.89 -20.36 10.47
CA ASP A 225 -3.43 -20.97 11.72
C ASP A 225 -2.07 -21.66 11.53
N GLU A 226 -1.89 -22.37 10.42
CA GLU A 226 -0.62 -23.03 10.06
C GLU A 226 0.49 -22.02 9.79
N LEU A 227 0.14 -20.87 9.19
CA LEU A 227 1.05 -19.77 8.90
C LEU A 227 1.35 -18.89 10.13
N GLY A 228 0.69 -19.12 11.27
CA GLY A 228 0.86 -18.31 12.48
C GLY A 228 0.50 -16.84 12.28
N MET A 229 -0.52 -16.56 11.44
CA MET A 229 -0.91 -15.19 11.11
C MET A 229 -1.45 -14.45 12.34
N ALA A 230 -1.04 -13.18 12.48
CA ALA A 230 -1.58 -12.31 13.52
C ALA A 230 -3.08 -12.05 13.31
N GLN A 231 -3.85 -11.94 14.39
CA GLN A 231 -5.31 -11.72 14.34
C GLN A 231 -5.69 -10.48 13.52
N THR A 232 -4.91 -9.40 13.61
CA THR A 232 -5.13 -8.19 12.80
C THR A 232 -5.02 -8.45 11.30
N SER A 233 -4.13 -9.36 10.88
CA SER A 233 -3.99 -9.75 9.49
C SER A 233 -5.16 -10.62 9.03
N ILE A 234 -5.63 -11.53 9.90
CA ILE A 234 -6.81 -12.37 9.63
C ILE A 234 -8.06 -11.50 9.45
N ASP A 235 -8.29 -10.56 10.36
CA ASP A 235 -9.45 -9.66 10.31
C ASP A 235 -9.41 -8.79 9.05
N LYS A 236 -8.21 -8.32 8.67
CA LYS A 236 -8.04 -7.55 7.44
C LYS A 236 -8.29 -8.39 6.18
N SER A 237 -7.80 -9.64 6.15
CA SER A 237 -8.04 -10.55 5.03
C SER A 237 -9.53 -10.84 4.84
N LYS A 238 -10.30 -11.00 5.92
CA LYS A 238 -11.77 -11.17 5.83
C LYS A 238 -12.44 -9.95 5.19
N GLU A 239 -12.06 -8.74 5.60
CA GLU A 239 -12.57 -7.51 4.99
C GLU A 239 -12.24 -7.43 3.49
N VAL A 240 -11.01 -7.79 3.11
CA VAL A 240 -10.58 -7.79 1.71
C VAL A 240 -11.35 -8.79 0.87
N ILE A 241 -11.63 -10.00 1.38
CA ILE A 241 -12.42 -11.01 0.66
C ILE A 241 -13.81 -10.48 0.32
N GLU A 242 -14.49 -9.84 1.27
CA GLU A 242 -15.83 -9.30 1.03
C GLU A 242 -15.79 -8.17 -0.03
N ILE A 243 -14.84 -7.25 0.08
CA ILE A 243 -14.65 -6.18 -0.92
C ILE A 243 -14.34 -6.77 -2.31
N HIS A 244 -13.56 -7.86 -2.36
CA HIS A 244 -13.19 -8.55 -3.60
C HIS A 244 -14.40 -9.20 -4.26
N LYS A 245 -15.22 -9.93 -3.49
CA LYS A 245 -16.50 -10.51 -3.95
C LYS A 245 -17.46 -9.44 -4.48
N GLU A 246 -17.59 -8.33 -3.77
CA GLU A 246 -18.42 -7.21 -4.22
C GLU A 246 -17.88 -6.60 -5.52
N SER A 247 -16.56 -6.41 -5.63
CA SER A 247 -15.90 -5.88 -6.83
C SER A 247 -16.16 -6.75 -8.06
N PHE A 248 -15.98 -8.07 -7.90
CA PHE A 248 -16.27 -9.06 -8.93
C PHE A 248 -17.76 -9.01 -9.34
N THR A 249 -18.67 -9.01 -8.37
CA THR A 249 -20.12 -8.93 -8.61
C THR A 249 -20.47 -7.70 -9.45
N ARG A 250 -19.88 -6.55 -9.13
CA ARG A 250 -20.09 -5.31 -9.90
C ARG A 250 -19.51 -5.40 -11.31
N ALA A 251 -18.33 -5.99 -11.49
CA ALA A 251 -17.71 -6.17 -12.79
C ALA A 251 -18.54 -7.08 -13.71
N TYR A 252 -19.03 -8.20 -13.16
CA TYR A 252 -19.91 -9.12 -13.87
C TYR A 252 -21.22 -8.44 -14.29
N LYS A 253 -21.91 -7.76 -13.36
CA LYS A 253 -23.14 -6.99 -13.66
C LYS A 253 -22.90 -5.86 -14.67
N ALA A 254 -21.69 -5.35 -14.73
CA ALA A 254 -21.29 -4.35 -15.71
C ALA A 254 -20.94 -4.95 -17.08
N GLY A 255 -20.96 -6.28 -17.27
CA GLY A 255 -20.63 -6.91 -18.55
C GLY A 255 -19.15 -6.88 -18.91
N VAL A 256 -18.26 -6.83 -17.92
CA VAL A 256 -16.82 -7.02 -18.14
C VAL A 256 -16.58 -8.46 -18.58
N LYS A 257 -15.70 -8.69 -19.56
CA LYS A 257 -15.27 -10.05 -19.94
C LYS A 257 -14.48 -10.67 -18.79
N ILE A 258 -14.93 -11.84 -18.32
CA ILE A 258 -14.31 -12.55 -17.19
C ILE A 258 -13.74 -13.87 -17.69
N ALA A 259 -12.47 -14.12 -17.38
CA ALA A 259 -11.83 -15.41 -17.56
C ALA A 259 -11.54 -16.02 -16.18
N MET A 260 -11.75 -17.32 -16.03
CA MET A 260 -11.46 -18.01 -14.78
C MET A 260 -9.95 -18.19 -14.60
N GLY A 261 -9.49 -18.00 -13.37
CA GLY A 261 -8.12 -18.29 -12.95
C GLY A 261 -8.04 -18.21 -11.42
N THR A 262 -7.07 -18.89 -10.82
CA THR A 262 -7.06 -19.13 -9.37
C THR A 262 -5.84 -18.60 -8.62
N ASP A 263 -4.79 -18.18 -9.34
CA ASP A 263 -3.46 -17.94 -8.76
C ASP A 263 -2.91 -19.20 -8.06
N ALA A 264 -2.84 -20.29 -8.82
CA ALA A 264 -2.33 -21.58 -8.32
C ALA A 264 -0.87 -21.43 -7.84
N GLY A 265 -0.67 -21.72 -6.55
CA GLY A 265 0.59 -21.49 -5.83
C GLY A 265 0.35 -21.20 -4.34
N VAL A 266 -0.86 -20.69 -4.02
CA VAL A 266 -1.30 -20.41 -2.64
C VAL A 266 -2.18 -21.52 -2.04
N PHE A 267 -2.50 -22.57 -2.81
CA PHE A 267 -3.29 -23.72 -2.37
C PHE A 267 -2.86 -24.99 -3.11
N LYS A 268 -3.34 -26.16 -2.64
CA LYS A 268 -2.99 -27.47 -3.21
C LYS A 268 -3.49 -27.61 -4.66
N HIS A 269 -2.58 -27.98 -5.57
CA HIS A 269 -2.95 -28.20 -6.97
C HIS A 269 -4.02 -29.31 -7.12
N GLY A 270 -4.94 -29.13 -8.08
CA GLY A 270 -6.06 -30.05 -8.33
C GLY A 270 -7.38 -29.65 -7.65
N THR A 271 -7.40 -28.60 -6.82
CA THR A 271 -8.65 -28.05 -6.24
C THR A 271 -9.11 -26.75 -6.92
N ASN A 272 -8.52 -26.42 -8.08
CA ASN A 272 -8.73 -25.15 -8.80
C ASN A 272 -10.22 -24.88 -9.13
N LEU A 273 -11.01 -25.94 -9.35
CA LEU A 273 -12.41 -25.82 -9.75
C LEU A 273 -13.33 -25.29 -8.64
N ARG A 274 -12.81 -25.09 -7.41
CA ARG A 274 -13.51 -24.34 -6.34
C ARG A 274 -13.79 -22.89 -6.72
N GLU A 275 -12.99 -22.30 -7.61
CA GLU A 275 -13.22 -20.95 -8.11
C GLU A 275 -14.59 -20.80 -8.79
N LEU A 276 -15.07 -21.85 -9.48
CA LEU A 276 -16.36 -21.83 -10.18
C LEU A 276 -17.52 -21.61 -9.22
N GLU A 277 -17.49 -22.26 -8.05
CA GLU A 277 -18.50 -22.02 -7.02
C GLU A 277 -18.42 -20.59 -6.50
N LEU A 278 -17.22 -20.07 -6.23
CA LEU A 278 -17.06 -18.68 -5.77
C LEU A 278 -17.59 -17.68 -6.81
N MET A 279 -17.38 -17.93 -8.09
CA MET A 279 -17.92 -17.11 -9.18
C MET A 279 -19.45 -17.13 -9.20
N VAL A 280 -20.06 -18.31 -9.02
CA VAL A 280 -21.52 -18.48 -8.98
C VAL A 280 -22.11 -17.89 -7.69
N GLU A 281 -21.46 -18.06 -6.54
CA GLU A 281 -21.83 -17.42 -5.26
C GLU A 281 -21.84 -15.89 -5.38
N CYS A 282 -20.93 -15.33 -6.18
CA CYS A 282 -20.89 -13.89 -6.47
C CYS A 282 -21.84 -13.46 -7.60
N GLY A 283 -22.73 -14.35 -8.05
CA GLY A 283 -23.87 -14.02 -8.90
C GLY A 283 -23.71 -14.32 -10.38
N MET A 284 -22.61 -14.96 -10.83
CA MET A 284 -22.56 -15.52 -12.19
C MET A 284 -23.54 -16.69 -12.33
N THR A 285 -24.09 -16.88 -13.52
CA THR A 285 -24.81 -18.13 -13.79
C THR A 285 -23.82 -19.29 -13.96
N PRO A 286 -24.22 -20.55 -13.71
CA PRO A 286 -23.36 -21.70 -13.96
C PRO A 286 -22.84 -21.75 -15.41
N MET A 287 -23.68 -21.39 -16.38
CA MET A 287 -23.27 -21.34 -17.79
C MET A 287 -22.22 -20.25 -18.04
N ASP A 288 -22.40 -19.05 -17.47
CA ASP A 288 -21.42 -17.97 -17.64
C ASP A 288 -20.08 -18.34 -16.98
N ALA A 289 -20.09 -19.05 -15.84
CA ALA A 289 -18.88 -19.55 -15.20
C ALA A 289 -18.16 -20.61 -16.05
N ILE A 290 -18.92 -21.50 -16.72
CA ILE A 290 -18.38 -22.46 -17.69
C ILE A 290 -17.76 -21.73 -18.89
N LEU A 291 -18.46 -20.74 -19.46
CA LEU A 291 -17.94 -19.94 -20.58
C LEU A 291 -16.71 -19.13 -20.17
N ALA A 292 -16.67 -18.59 -18.96
CA ALA A 292 -15.51 -17.90 -18.40
C ALA A 292 -14.29 -18.83 -18.29
N SER A 293 -14.51 -20.12 -18.11
CA SER A 293 -13.47 -21.13 -17.92
C SER A 293 -13.10 -21.89 -19.20
N THR A 294 -13.86 -21.70 -20.27
CA THR A 294 -13.67 -22.38 -21.56
C THR A 294 -13.43 -21.34 -22.65
N GLN A 295 -14.47 -20.90 -23.35
CA GLN A 295 -14.37 -19.96 -24.47
C GLN A 295 -13.67 -18.66 -24.08
N THR A 296 -14.12 -17.99 -23.03
CA THR A 296 -13.61 -16.65 -22.66
C THR A 296 -12.16 -16.73 -22.19
N ALA A 297 -11.77 -17.83 -21.54
CA ALA A 297 -10.38 -18.09 -21.17
C ALA A 297 -9.50 -18.36 -22.41
N ALA A 298 -9.99 -19.12 -23.39
CA ALA A 298 -9.30 -19.33 -24.66
C ALA A 298 -9.10 -18.01 -25.41
N GLU A 299 -10.14 -17.17 -25.50
CA GLU A 299 -10.05 -15.83 -26.09
C GLU A 299 -9.04 -14.94 -25.34
N CYS A 300 -9.05 -14.98 -24.00
CA CYS A 300 -8.10 -14.23 -23.15
C CYS A 300 -6.64 -14.62 -23.45
N MET A 301 -6.41 -15.87 -23.81
CA MET A 301 -5.09 -16.38 -24.20
C MET A 301 -4.77 -16.19 -25.69
N GLY A 302 -5.70 -15.63 -26.48
CA GLY A 302 -5.53 -15.37 -27.91
C GLY A 302 -5.81 -16.58 -28.81
N TYR A 303 -6.43 -17.65 -28.30
CA TYR A 303 -6.85 -18.80 -29.10
C TYR A 303 -8.22 -18.51 -29.76
N THR A 304 -8.37 -18.94 -31.01
CA THR A 304 -9.59 -18.70 -31.80
C THR A 304 -10.42 -19.96 -32.07
N ASP A 305 -9.83 -21.13 -31.86
CA ASP A 305 -10.34 -22.47 -32.20
C ASP A 305 -10.37 -23.42 -30.99
N LEU A 306 -10.39 -22.88 -29.76
CA LEU A 306 -10.39 -23.63 -28.51
C LEU A 306 -11.52 -23.16 -27.57
N GLY A 307 -11.94 -24.03 -26.64
CA GLY A 307 -12.86 -23.68 -25.56
C GLY A 307 -14.35 -23.72 -25.92
N LEU A 308 -14.72 -24.24 -27.09
CA LEU A 308 -16.11 -24.49 -27.49
C LEU A 308 -16.26 -25.84 -28.17
N ILE A 309 -17.40 -26.50 -27.94
CA ILE A 309 -17.81 -27.68 -28.70
C ILE A 309 -18.47 -27.22 -30.01
N LYS A 310 -17.65 -27.06 -31.04
CA LYS A 310 -18.06 -26.54 -32.35
C LYS A 310 -17.19 -27.15 -33.46
N GLU A 311 -17.76 -27.31 -34.65
CA GLU A 311 -16.99 -27.75 -35.82
C GLU A 311 -15.83 -26.78 -36.11
N GLY A 312 -14.66 -27.34 -36.40
CA GLY A 312 -13.42 -26.59 -36.63
C GLY A 312 -12.65 -26.20 -35.36
N TYR A 313 -13.14 -26.56 -34.17
CA TYR A 313 -12.43 -26.35 -32.91
C TYR A 313 -11.65 -27.59 -32.48
N VAL A 314 -10.62 -27.40 -31.67
CA VAL A 314 -9.84 -28.47 -31.05
C VAL A 314 -10.76 -29.33 -30.17
N ALA A 315 -10.65 -30.65 -30.30
CA ALA A 315 -11.47 -31.62 -29.58
C ALA A 315 -11.00 -31.82 -28.12
N ASP A 316 -11.11 -30.74 -27.34
CA ASP A 316 -10.90 -30.69 -25.89
C ASP A 316 -12.27 -30.68 -25.20
N PHE A 317 -12.61 -31.77 -24.52
CA PHE A 317 -13.89 -31.88 -23.83
C PHE A 317 -13.82 -32.81 -22.63
N ILE A 318 -14.78 -32.61 -21.74
CA ILE A 318 -15.03 -33.51 -20.62
C ILE A 318 -16.46 -34.02 -20.69
N LEU A 319 -16.69 -35.20 -20.14
CA LEU A 319 -18.03 -35.70 -19.85
C LEU A 319 -18.20 -35.80 -18.35
N THR A 320 -19.26 -35.18 -17.84
CA THR A 320 -19.66 -35.26 -16.43
C THR A 320 -20.82 -36.24 -16.29
N LYS A 321 -20.91 -36.91 -15.14
CA LYS A 321 -22.05 -37.77 -14.84
C LYS A 321 -23.29 -36.96 -14.47
N GLU A 322 -23.10 -35.89 -13.71
CA GLU A 322 -24.16 -34.95 -13.34
C GLU A 322 -24.12 -33.68 -14.20
N ASN A 323 -25.23 -32.95 -14.24
CA ASN A 323 -25.36 -31.73 -15.01
C ASN A 323 -24.78 -30.54 -14.22
N PRO A 324 -23.65 -29.93 -14.65
CA PRO A 324 -23.01 -28.84 -13.92
C PRO A 324 -23.79 -27.53 -13.96
N LEU A 325 -24.88 -27.46 -14.74
CA LEU A 325 -25.77 -26.30 -14.76
C LEU A 325 -26.74 -26.28 -13.57
N ASP A 326 -27.02 -27.45 -12.98
CA ASP A 326 -27.87 -27.58 -11.80
C ASP A 326 -27.06 -27.35 -10.51
N ASP A 327 -25.83 -27.85 -10.48
CA ASP A 327 -24.85 -27.60 -9.42
C ASP A 327 -23.44 -27.56 -10.03
N ILE A 328 -22.81 -26.37 -10.04
CA ILE A 328 -21.46 -26.20 -10.59
C ILE A 328 -20.39 -26.90 -9.73
N GLY A 329 -20.69 -27.16 -8.45
CA GLY A 329 -19.80 -27.77 -7.48
C GLY A 329 -19.39 -29.20 -7.83
N VAL A 330 -20.20 -29.91 -8.63
CA VAL A 330 -19.92 -31.28 -9.10
C VAL A 330 -18.58 -31.37 -9.84
N LEU A 331 -18.15 -30.28 -10.50
CA LEU A 331 -16.91 -30.24 -11.26
C LEU A 331 -15.66 -30.37 -10.38
N LYS A 332 -15.73 -30.05 -9.08
CA LYS A 332 -14.61 -30.22 -8.15
C LYS A 332 -14.24 -31.68 -7.89
N THR A 333 -15.17 -32.60 -8.13
CA THR A 333 -15.03 -34.01 -7.79
C THR A 333 -14.49 -34.77 -9.00
N ASN A 334 -13.29 -35.33 -8.87
CA ASN A 334 -12.65 -36.04 -9.98
C ASN A 334 -13.50 -37.21 -10.47
N GLU A 335 -14.19 -37.93 -9.60
CA GLU A 335 -15.03 -39.07 -9.96
C GLU A 335 -16.24 -38.68 -10.81
N GLU A 336 -16.71 -37.43 -10.72
CA GLU A 336 -17.83 -36.91 -11.51
C GLU A 336 -17.43 -36.62 -12.96
N ILE A 337 -16.15 -36.33 -13.21
CA ILE A 337 -15.60 -36.19 -14.56
C ILE A 337 -15.26 -37.59 -15.11
N LYS A 338 -16.16 -38.15 -15.92
CA LYS A 338 -16.06 -39.51 -16.45
C LYS A 338 -15.09 -39.66 -17.61
N VAL A 339 -15.07 -38.66 -18.50
CA VAL A 339 -14.18 -38.64 -19.65
C VAL A 339 -13.43 -37.33 -19.68
N VAL A 340 -12.13 -37.42 -20.01
CA VAL A 340 -11.30 -36.26 -20.36
C VAL A 340 -10.66 -36.56 -21.70
N ALA A 341 -11.01 -35.78 -22.70
CA ALA A 341 -10.40 -35.80 -24.02
C ALA A 341 -9.65 -34.49 -24.26
N LYS A 342 -8.45 -34.61 -24.82
CA LYS A 342 -7.61 -33.48 -25.21
C LYS A 342 -7.04 -33.75 -26.60
N GLU A 343 -7.20 -32.79 -27.51
CA GLU A 343 -6.79 -32.84 -28.91
C GLU A 343 -7.33 -34.11 -29.61
N GLY A 344 -8.56 -34.52 -29.24
CA GLY A 344 -9.22 -35.73 -29.74
C GLY A 344 -8.72 -37.04 -29.12
N ASN A 345 -7.71 -37.01 -28.26
CA ASN A 345 -7.20 -38.18 -27.56
C ASN A 345 -7.84 -38.32 -26.18
N VAL A 346 -8.30 -39.52 -25.83
CA VAL A 346 -8.92 -39.79 -24.52
C VAL A 346 -7.83 -40.11 -23.49
N PHE A 347 -7.71 -39.29 -22.44
CA PHE A 347 -6.74 -39.45 -21.35
C PHE A 347 -7.34 -40.07 -20.09
N LYS A 348 -8.65 -39.91 -19.91
CA LYS A 348 -9.41 -40.53 -18.82
C LYS A 348 -10.71 -41.07 -19.37
N ASN A 349 -11.03 -42.31 -19.01
CA ASN A 349 -12.33 -42.91 -19.26
C ASN A 349 -12.67 -43.87 -18.11
N ILE A 350 -13.66 -43.48 -17.31
CA ILE A 350 -14.18 -44.27 -16.18
C ILE A 350 -15.72 -44.41 -16.27
N MET A 351 -16.24 -44.38 -17.50
CA MET A 351 -17.66 -44.62 -17.78
C MET A 351 -18.09 -46.04 -17.42
#